data_AF-A0A2V7ETL7-F1
#
_entry.id   AF-A0A2V7ETL7-F1
#
_cell.length_a   1.000
_cell.length_b   1.000
_cell.length_c   1.000
_cell.angle_alpha   90.00
_cell.angle_beta   90.00
_cell.angle_gamma   90.00
#
_symmetry.space_group_name_H-M   'P 1'
#
loop_
_entity.id
_entity.type
_entity.pdbx_description
1 polymer ?
#
loop_
_entity_poly.entity_id
_entity_poly.type
_entity_poly.pdbx_seq_one_letter_code
_entity_poly.pdbx_strand_id
1 'polypeptide(L)'
;MSLAIVRSDLQQTCGPLRWIADGAVCGRLRSNLEQAIASQQGDRAATTGSLPAFLAELDAQHGPGKPVSDNAYWLLKVNGEYLLAHM
;
A
#
# COMPACT_ATOMS: atom_id res chain seq x y z
N MET A 1 -11.06 8.34 -5.20
CA MET A 1 -10.42 7.30 -4.38
C MET A 1 -9.77 7.96 -3.17
N SER A 2 -9.64 7.30 -2.02
CA SER A 2 -8.95 7.83 -0.83
C SER A 2 -8.00 6.79 -0.24
N LEU A 3 -7.05 7.22 0.60
CA LEU A 3 -6.15 6.31 1.31
C LEU A 3 -6.92 5.30 2.19
N ALA A 4 -8.14 5.64 2.64
CA ALA A 4 -8.99 4.73 3.38
C ALA A 4 -9.46 3.52 2.56
N ILE A 5 -9.67 3.70 1.25
CA ILE A 5 -10.01 2.60 0.33
C ILE A 5 -8.80 1.68 0.17
N VAL A 6 -7.62 2.24 -0.10
CA VAL A 6 -6.36 1.46 -0.21
C VAL A 6 -6.07 0.69 1.07
N ARG A 7 -6.41 1.25 2.24
CA ARG A 7 -6.28 0.55 3.52
C ARG A 7 -7.22 -0.64 3.63
N SER A 8 -8.46 -0.48 3.18
CA SER A 8 -9.44 -1.57 3.16
C SER A 8 -8.98 -2.69 2.22
N ASP A 9 -8.51 -2.34 1.02
CA ASP A 9 -7.96 -3.29 0.06
C ASP A 9 -6.76 -4.04 0.66
N LEU A 10 -5.82 -3.31 1.28
CA LEU A 10 -4.65 -3.91 1.93
C LEU A 10 -5.06 -4.90 3.04
N GLN A 11 -6.07 -4.56 3.84
CA GLN A 11 -6.61 -5.45 4.86
C GLN A 11 -7.19 -6.73 4.25
N GLN A 12 -7.89 -6.63 3.12
CA GLN A 12 -8.43 -7.80 2.41
C GLN A 12 -7.31 -8.67 1.84
N THR A 13 -6.32 -8.07 1.17
CA THR A 13 -5.21 -8.80 0.54
C THR A 13 -4.29 -9.48 1.55
N CYS A 14 -4.08 -8.85 2.71
CA CYS A 14 -3.28 -9.40 3.81
C CYS A 14 -4.04 -10.37 4.72
N GLY A 15 -5.37 -10.32 4.70
CA GLY A 15 -6.22 -11.12 5.56
C GLY A 15 -6.98 -12.18 4.76
N PRO A 16 -8.30 -12.04 4.57
CA PRO A 16 -9.15 -13.08 3.99
C PRO A 16 -8.70 -13.62 2.64
N LEU A 17 -8.19 -12.75 1.74
CA LEU A 17 -7.78 -13.17 0.40
C LEU A 17 -6.42 -13.87 0.40
N ARG A 18 -5.57 -13.60 1.39
CA ARG A 18 -4.18 -14.11 1.49
C ARG A 18 -3.35 -13.90 0.22
N TRP A 19 -3.65 -12.85 -0.54
CA TRP A 19 -2.94 -12.48 -1.76
C TRP A 19 -1.56 -11.88 -1.48
N ILE A 20 -1.31 -11.49 -0.23
CA ILE A 20 0.02 -11.23 0.33
C ILE A 20 0.22 -12.26 1.44
N ALA A 21 1.07 -13.25 1.19
CA ALA A 21 1.20 -14.41 2.09
C ALA A 21 2.11 -14.14 3.31
N ASP A 22 2.99 -13.16 3.20
CA ASP A 22 3.99 -12.81 4.22
C ASP A 22 3.45 -11.75 5.19
N GLY A 23 3.32 -12.11 6.47
CA GLY A 23 2.84 -11.23 7.52
C GLY A 23 3.76 -10.04 7.82
N ALA A 24 5.07 -10.18 7.65
CA ALA A 24 6.02 -9.10 7.82
C ALA A 24 5.90 -8.06 6.69
N VAL A 25 5.66 -8.51 5.45
CA VAL A 25 5.35 -7.62 4.32
C VAL A 25 4.06 -6.85 4.57
N CYS A 26 3.01 -7.54 5.00
CA CYS A 26 1.75 -6.90 5.39
C CYS A 26 1.94 -5.88 6.52
N GLY A 27 2.81 -6.17 7.49
CA GLY A 27 3.18 -5.24 8.56
C GLY A 27 3.80 -3.95 8.02
N ARG A 28 4.80 -4.06 7.14
CA ARG A 28 5.49 -2.90 6.54
C ARG A 28 4.57 -2.08 5.65
N LEU A 29 3.81 -2.72 4.75
CA LEU A 29 2.85 -2.05 3.88
C LEU A 29 1.80 -1.28 4.70
N ARG A 30 1.26 -1.89 5.76
CA ARG A 30 0.29 -1.23 6.64
C ARG A 30 0.92 -0.04 7.37
N SER A 31 2.14 -0.17 7.88
CA SER A 31 2.85 0.93 8.54
C SER A 31 3.03 2.13 7.61
N ASN A 32 3.51 1.92 6.38
CA ASN A 32 3.71 3.00 5.41
C ASN A 32 2.38 3.67 5.05
N LEU A 33 1.31 2.89 4.89
CA LEU A 33 0.00 3.42 4.54
C LEU A 33 -0.64 4.22 5.69
N GLU A 34 -0.55 3.74 6.93
CA GLU A 34 -1.05 4.49 8.10
C GLU A 34 -0.28 5.80 8.31
N GLN A 35 1.04 5.82 8.06
CA GLN A 35 1.81 7.06 8.09
C GLN A 35 1.34 8.05 7.02
N ALA A 36 1.03 7.58 5.80
CA ALA A 36 0.48 8.42 4.74
C ALA A 36 -0.90 8.99 5.14
N ILE A 37 -1.75 8.18 5.77
CA ILE A 37 -3.07 8.61 6.27
C ILE A 37 -2.93 9.66 7.36
N ALA A 38 -2.06 9.43 8.35
CA ALA A 38 -1.84 10.37 9.44
C ALA A 38 -1.31 11.72 8.92
N SER A 39 -0.43 11.67 7.93
CA SER A 39 0.19 12.86 7.35
C SER A 39 -0.80 13.70 6.54
N GLN A 40 -1.87 13.11 5.97
CA GLN A 40 -2.91 13.88 5.25
C GLN A 40 -3.59 14.93 6.12
N GLN A 41 -3.61 14.74 7.45
CA GLN A 41 -4.32 15.62 8.38
C GLN A 41 -3.48 16.83 8.84
N GLY A 42 -2.18 16.89 8.50
CA GLY A 42 -1.32 17.96 9.02
C GLY A 42 -0.10 18.32 8.18
N ASP A 43 0.51 17.37 7.47
CA ASP A 43 1.73 17.59 6.69
C ASP A 43 1.69 16.89 5.32
N ARG A 44 1.40 17.68 4.29
CA ARG A 44 1.33 17.24 2.90
C ARG A 44 2.69 16.72 2.40
N ALA A 45 3.81 17.27 2.87
CA ALA A 45 5.15 16.81 2.49
C ALA A 45 5.46 15.43 3.08
N ALA A 46 5.07 15.18 4.33
CA ALA A 46 5.16 13.86 4.94
C ALA A 46 4.27 12.84 4.21
N THR A 47 3.07 13.25 3.78
CA THR A 47 2.16 12.41 2.96
C THR A 47 2.83 12.00 1.65
N THR A 48 3.48 12.94 0.96
CA THR A 48 4.21 12.67 -0.28
C THR A 48 5.45 11.80 -0.09
N GLY A 49 5.93 11.56 1.14
CA GLY A 49 7.02 10.61 1.40
C GLY A 49 6.50 9.19 1.68
N SER A 50 5.45 9.07 2.50
CA SER A 50 4.96 7.76 2.96
C SER A 50 4.21 6.98 1.89
N LEU A 51 3.45 7.64 1.00
CA LEU A 51 2.76 6.94 -0.09
C LEU A 51 3.74 6.37 -1.15
N PRO A 52 4.77 7.10 -1.60
CA PRO A 52 5.84 6.50 -2.41
C PRO A 52 6.57 5.36 -1.70
N ALA A 53 6.81 5.45 -0.39
CA ALA A 53 7.41 4.34 0.36
C ALA A 53 6.51 3.09 0.39
N PHE A 54 5.19 3.26 0.49
CA PHE A 54 4.23 2.16 0.33
C PHE A 54 4.35 1.52 -1.06
N LEU A 55 4.37 2.32 -2.13
CA LEU A 55 4.47 1.84 -3.50
C LEU A 55 5.82 1.14 -3.77
N ALA A 56 6.91 1.68 -3.25
CA ALA A 56 8.24 1.10 -3.40
C ALA A 56 8.36 -0.26 -2.68
N GLU A 57 7.79 -0.42 -1.48
CA GLU A 57 7.73 -1.74 -0.82
C GLU A 57 6.87 -2.71 -1.62
N LEU A 58 5.73 -2.27 -2.17
CA LEU A 58 4.88 -3.10 -3.00
C LEU A 58 5.61 -3.61 -4.26
N ASP A 59 6.33 -2.72 -4.97
CA ASP A 59 7.17 -3.07 -6.13
C ASP A 59 8.31 -4.03 -5.73
N ALA A 60 8.95 -3.78 -4.57
CA ALA A 60 10.03 -4.62 -4.07
C ALA A 60 9.58 -6.05 -3.74
N GLN A 61 8.31 -6.24 -3.38
CA GLN A 61 7.74 -7.54 -2.97
C GLN A 61 6.90 -8.22 -4.06
N HIS A 62 6.85 -7.67 -5.27
CA HIS A 62 6.18 -8.26 -6.44
C HIS A 62 7.17 -8.90 -7.43
N GLY A 63 6.74 -9.98 -8.07
CA GLY A 63 7.50 -10.74 -9.06
C GLY A 63 7.73 -12.22 -8.67
N PRO A 64 8.45 -12.99 -9.50
CA PRO A 64 8.66 -14.43 -9.28
C PRO A 64 9.28 -14.73 -7.91
N GLY A 65 8.64 -15.64 -7.16
CA GLY A 65 9.11 -16.08 -5.84
C GLY A 65 8.89 -15.07 -4.70
N LYS A 66 8.25 -13.94 -4.98
CA LYS A 66 7.99 -12.90 -3.97
C LYS A 66 6.58 -13.01 -3.37
N PRO A 67 6.34 -12.44 -2.18
CA PRO A 67 5.13 -12.73 -1.41
C PRO A 67 3.88 -11.95 -1.84
N VAL A 68 3.99 -10.95 -2.71
CA VAL A 68 2.84 -10.21 -3.26
C VAL A 68 2.42 -10.85 -4.58
N SER A 69 1.19 -11.37 -4.63
CA SER A 69 0.59 -11.87 -5.87
C SER A 69 0.24 -10.76 -6.86
N ASP A 70 0.08 -11.11 -8.13
CA ASP A 70 -0.31 -10.17 -9.20
C ASP A 70 -1.63 -9.44 -8.89
N ASN A 71 -2.61 -10.15 -8.30
CA ASN A 71 -3.90 -9.56 -7.96
C ASN A 71 -3.77 -8.50 -6.86
N ALA A 72 -2.99 -8.77 -5.80
CA ALA A 72 -2.71 -7.78 -4.77
C ALA A 72 -1.92 -6.60 -5.34
N TYR A 73 -0.92 -6.89 -6.18
CA TYR A 73 -0.08 -5.88 -6.79
C TYR A 73 -0.92 -4.88 -7.59
N TRP A 74 -1.68 -5.34 -8.58
CA TRP A 74 -2.42 -4.44 -9.45
C TRP A 74 -3.55 -3.68 -8.75
N LEU A 75 -4.22 -4.33 -7.78
CA LEU A 75 -5.23 -3.65 -6.96
C LEU A 75 -4.63 -2.48 -6.18
N LEU A 76 -3.49 -2.69 -5.51
CA LEU A 76 -2.89 -1.70 -4.62
C LEU A 76 -2.06 -0.65 -5.38
N LYS A 77 -1.31 -1.06 -6.41
CA LYS A 77 -0.40 -0.22 -7.19
C LYS A 77 -1.15 0.88 -7.93
N VAL A 78 -2.16 0.50 -8.72
CA VAL A 78 -2.94 1.45 -9.52
C VAL A 78 -3.67 2.44 -8.63
N ASN A 79 -4.26 1.96 -7.53
CA ASN A 79 -4.99 2.81 -6.60
C ASN A 79 -4.06 3.79 -5.87
N GLY A 80 -2.87 3.33 -5.46
CA GLY A 80 -1.85 4.17 -4.82
C GLY A 80 -1.22 5.21 -5.76
N GLU A 81 -0.94 4.85 -7.01
CA GLU A 81 -0.41 5.79 -8.02
C GLU A 81 -1.43 6.87 -8.38
N TYR A 82 -2.70 6.50 -8.52
CA TYR A 82 -3.77 7.48 -8.72
C TYR A 82 -3.80 8.50 -7.59
N LEU A 83 -3.72 8.04 -6.33
CA LEU A 83 -3.69 8.92 -5.16
C LEU A 83 -2.44 9.80 -5.15
N LEU A 84 -1.27 9.25 -5.47
CA LEU A 84 -0.03 10.02 -5.53
C LEU A 84 -0.12 11.17 -6.54
N ALA A 85 -0.78 10.97 -7.68
CA ALA A 85 -0.91 11.98 -8.73
C ALA A 85 -2.02 13.02 -8.47
N HIS A 86 -3.01 12.73 -7.62
CA HIS A 86 -4.25 13.53 -7.51
C HIS A 86 -4.59 14.01 -6.09
N MET A 87 -3.77 13.69 -5.08
CA MET A 87 -3.93 14.20 -3.72
C MET A 87 -3.26 15.55 -3.52
#